data_AF-A0A1Q7VN25-F1
#
_entry.id   AF-A0A1Q7VN25-F1
#
_cell.length_a   1.000
_cell.length_b   1.000
_cell.length_c   1.000
_cell.angle_alpha   90.00
_cell.angle_beta   90.00
_cell.angle_gamma   90.00
#
_symmetry.space_group_name_H-M   'P 1'
#
loop_
_entity.id
_entity.type
_entity.pdbx_description
1 polymer ?
#
loop_
_entity_poly.entity_id
_entity_poly.type
_entity_poly.pdbx_seq_one_letter_code
_entity_poly.pdbx_strand_id
1 'polypeptide(L)'
;MTYEKTLKLVTNLDRGAIEARLAEVRKGAQAANLAELAQMFSGVEGLPRAQIELRVKNALKWLTGKPEHNSLRAHLELVEINLPNIK
;
A
#
# COMPACT_ATOMS: atom_id res chain seq x y z
N MET A 1 -3.98 10.35 23.78
CA MET A 1 -3.46 9.12 23.15
C MET A 1 -2.39 9.50 22.14
N THR A 2 -1.15 9.17 22.44
CA THR A 2 0.05 9.53 21.68
C THR A 2 0.31 8.50 20.58
N TYR A 3 0.30 8.92 19.31
CA TYR A 3 0.55 8.07 18.15
C TYR A 3 2.05 7.95 17.83
N GLU A 4 2.92 7.97 18.83
CA GLU A 4 4.38 7.81 18.67
C GLU A 4 4.80 6.33 18.58
N LYS A 5 3.98 5.51 17.93
CA LYS A 5 4.36 4.14 17.60
C LYS A 5 5.16 4.15 16.30
N THR A 6 6.41 4.56 16.44
CA THR A 6 7.51 3.77 15.90
C THR A 6 7.53 3.72 14.36
N LEU A 7 8.07 4.76 13.74
CA LEU A 7 8.71 4.71 12.43
C LEU A 7 9.98 3.82 12.48
N LYS A 8 9.90 2.60 13.07
CA LYS A 8 10.96 1.60 12.92
C LYS A 8 10.88 1.15 11.47
N LEU A 9 11.77 1.73 10.67
CA LEU A 9 12.42 1.16 9.49
C LEU A 9 11.74 -0.14 9.05
N VAL A 10 10.84 0.05 8.10
CA VAL A 10 9.85 -0.91 7.64
C VAL A 10 10.52 -1.89 6.68
N THR A 11 11.42 -2.71 7.20
CA THR A 11 12.16 -3.72 6.44
C THR A 11 11.62 -5.13 6.66
N ASN A 12 10.70 -5.31 7.62
CA ASN A 12 10.07 -6.60 7.93
C ASN A 12 8.56 -6.42 8.19
N LEU A 13 7.81 -6.02 7.16
CA LEU A 13 6.35 -6.00 7.28
C LEU A 13 5.78 -7.41 7.24
N ASP A 14 5.12 -7.82 8.32
CA ASP A 14 4.24 -8.98 8.33
C ASP A 14 2.93 -8.68 7.58
N ARG A 15 2.16 -9.74 7.27
CA ARG A 15 0.89 -9.65 6.53
C ARG A 15 -0.03 -8.53 7.04
N GLY A 16 -0.26 -8.48 8.36
CA GLY A 16 -1.11 -7.45 8.97
C GLY A 16 -0.57 -6.03 8.82
N ALA A 17 0.75 -5.86 8.79
CA ALA A 17 1.36 -4.55 8.59
C ALA A 17 1.30 -4.12 7.12
N ILE A 18 1.41 -5.06 6.17
CA ILE A 18 1.18 -4.83 4.74
C ILE A 18 -0.27 -4.42 4.49
N GLU A 19 -1.22 -5.16 5.05
CA GLU A 19 -2.66 -4.86 4.95
C GLU A 19 -2.98 -3.47 5.54
N ALA A 20 -2.42 -3.14 6.70
CA ALA A 20 -2.56 -1.82 7.29
C ALA A 20 -1.98 -0.73 6.37
N ARG A 21 -0.82 -0.96 5.75
CA ARG A 21 -0.22 0.00 4.81
C ARG A 21 -1.08 0.21 3.58
N LEU A 22 -1.65 -0.86 3.03
CA LEU A 22 -2.52 -0.80 1.86
C LEU A 22 -3.85 -0.11 2.19
N ALA A 23 -4.38 -0.31 3.40
CA ALA A 23 -5.51 0.44 3.90
C ALA A 23 -5.21 1.94 4.02
N GLU A 24 -4.01 2.32 4.47
CA GLU A 24 -3.57 3.72 4.52
C GLU A 24 -3.39 4.30 3.10
N VAL A 25 -2.83 3.54 2.16
CA VAL A 25 -2.76 3.93 0.74
C VAL A 25 -4.16 4.13 0.16
N ARG A 26 -5.12 3.25 0.48
CA ARG A 26 -6.53 3.38 0.09
C ARG A 26 -7.13 4.67 0.65
N LYS A 27 -6.93 4.97 1.93
CA LYS A 27 -7.43 6.22 2.53
C LYS A 27 -6.79 7.46 1.88
N GLY A 28 -5.48 7.42 1.64
CA GLY A 28 -4.77 8.49 0.95
C GLY A 28 -5.27 8.69 -0.48
N ALA A 29 -5.59 7.60 -1.17
CA ALA A 29 -6.22 7.63 -2.48
C ALA A 29 -7.62 8.25 -2.44
N GLN A 30 -8.46 7.88 -1.46
CA GLN A 30 -9.79 8.49 -1.28
C GLN A 30 -9.68 9.99 -0.98
N ALA A 31 -8.74 10.39 -0.11
CA ALA A 31 -8.50 11.80 0.21
C ALA A 31 -8.01 12.60 -1.02
N ALA A 32 -7.22 11.96 -1.88
CA ALA A 32 -6.76 12.53 -3.14
C ALA A 32 -7.79 12.41 -4.29
N ASN A 33 -9.04 12.02 -4.02
CA ASN A 33 -10.09 11.79 -5.01
C ASN A 33 -9.75 10.73 -6.08
N LEU A 34 -8.82 9.80 -5.78
CA LEU A 34 -8.41 8.70 -6.64
C LEU A 34 -9.29 7.47 -6.38
N ALA A 35 -10.57 7.56 -6.77
CA ALA A 35 -11.55 6.50 -6.54
C ALA A 35 -11.12 5.15 -7.15
N GLU A 36 -10.52 5.16 -8.35
CA GLU A 36 -10.01 3.96 -9.02
C GLU A 36 -8.92 3.25 -8.19
N LEU A 37 -7.95 4.02 -7.68
CA LEU A 37 -6.86 3.48 -6.87
C LEU A 37 -7.39 2.97 -5.52
N ALA A 38 -8.32 3.70 -4.91
CA ALA A 38 -8.99 3.26 -3.68
C ALA A 38 -9.79 1.97 -3.87
N GLN A 39 -10.44 1.79 -5.03
CA GLN A 39 -11.16 0.55 -5.34
C GLN A 39 -10.21 -0.62 -5.59
N MET A 40 -9.04 -0.40 -6.20
CA MET A 40 -8.03 -1.47 -6.38
C MET A 40 -7.57 -2.05 -5.04
N PHE A 41 -7.47 -1.23 -3.99
CA PHE A 41 -7.10 -1.67 -2.64
C PHE A 41 -8.30 -1.96 -1.74
N SER A 42 -9.52 -1.91 -2.28
CA SER A 42 -10.72 -2.32 -1.54
C SER A 42 -10.71 -3.84 -1.33
N GLY A 43 -10.94 -4.27 -0.09
CA GLY A 43 -10.93 -5.70 0.27
C GLY A 43 -9.57 -6.37 0.10
N VAL A 44 -8.48 -5.63 0.33
CA VAL A 44 -7.11 -6.17 0.28
C VAL A 44 -6.76 -7.02 1.51
N GLU A 45 -7.53 -6.85 2.58
CA GLU A 45 -7.48 -7.63 3.81
C GLU A 45 -7.87 -9.09 3.53
N GLY A 46 -6.98 -10.03 3.85
CA GLY A 46 -7.17 -11.47 3.66
C GLY A 46 -6.80 -11.99 2.26
N LEU A 47 -6.38 -11.14 1.32
CA LEU A 47 -5.97 -11.60 -0.02
C LEU A 47 -4.64 -12.37 0.02
N PRO A 48 -4.44 -13.31 -0.93
CA PRO A 48 -3.16 -13.98 -1.09
C PRO A 48 -2.11 -13.01 -1.64
N ARG A 49 -0.84 -13.24 -1.28
CA ARG A 49 0.30 -12.38 -1.67
C ARG A 49 0.34 -12.03 -3.16
N ALA A 50 0.02 -12.98 -4.03
CA ALA A 50 0.04 -12.79 -5.49
C ALA A 50 -1.03 -11.80 -5.97
N GLN A 51 -2.20 -11.79 -5.32
CA GLN A 51 -3.25 -10.83 -5.62
C GLN A 51 -2.88 -9.43 -5.12
N ILE A 52 -2.24 -9.34 -3.94
CA ILE A 52 -1.73 -8.08 -3.42
C ILE A 52 -0.64 -7.53 -4.35
N GLU A 53 0.32 -8.36 -4.77
CA GLU A 53 1.37 -7.99 -5.71
C GLU A 53 0.79 -7.44 -7.02
N LEU A 54 -0.19 -8.15 -7.60
CA LEU A 54 -0.83 -7.72 -8.83
C LEU A 54 -1.51 -6.35 -8.68
N ARG A 55 -2.19 -6.11 -7.55
CA ARG A 55 -2.84 -4.82 -7.26
C ARG A 55 -1.82 -3.71 -7.04
N VAL A 56 -0.73 -3.98 -6.32
CA VAL A 56 0.37 -3.04 -6.08
C VAL A 56 1.04 -2.65 -7.40
N LYS A 57 1.39 -3.62 -8.25
CA LYS A 57 1.96 -3.37 -9.59
C LYS A 57 1.03 -2.55 -10.48
N ASN A 58 -0.27 -2.87 -10.48
CA ASN A 58 -1.26 -2.11 -11.24
C ASN A 58 -1.37 -0.66 -10.73
N ALA A 59 -1.37 -0.46 -9.41
CA ALA A 59 -1.39 0.87 -8.82
C ALA A 59 -0.10 1.66 -9.11
N LEU A 60 1.07 1.04 -9.02
CA LEU A 60 2.34 1.67 -9.41
C LEU A 60 2.32 2.10 -10.86
N LYS A 61 1.83 1.24 -11.76
CA LYS A 61 1.66 1.56 -13.18
C LYS A 61 0.66 2.71 -13.40
N TRP A 62 -0.39 2.78 -12.60
CA TRP A 62 -1.39 3.85 -12.67
C TRP A 62 -0.85 5.19 -12.15
N LEU A 63 0.05 5.14 -11.17
CA LEU A 63 0.77 6.28 -10.59
C LEU A 63 1.95 6.73 -11.47
N THR A 64 2.38 5.93 -12.44
CA THR A 64 3.36 6.33 -13.45
C THR A 64 2.87 7.59 -14.18
N GLY A 65 3.68 8.65 -14.15
CA GLY A 65 3.34 9.94 -14.75
C GLY A 65 2.54 10.89 -13.84
N LYS A 66 2.24 10.50 -12.59
CA LYS A 66 1.56 11.35 -11.59
C LYS A 66 2.51 11.68 -10.41
N PRO A 67 3.43 12.66 -10.56
CA PRO A 67 4.39 13.02 -9.51
C PRO A 67 3.70 13.55 -8.23
N GLU A 68 2.48 14.06 -8.36
CA GLU A 68 1.63 14.54 -7.26
C GLU A 68 1.27 13.43 -6.24
N HIS A 69 1.41 12.16 -6.64
CA HIS A 69 1.13 11.00 -5.81
C HIS A 69 2.39 10.19 -5.48
N ASN A 70 3.57 10.83 -5.57
CA ASN A 70 4.84 10.17 -5.30
C ASN A 70 4.91 9.56 -3.88
N SER A 71 4.26 10.18 -2.89
CA SER A 71 4.14 9.59 -1.55
C SER A 71 3.41 8.24 -1.57
N LEU A 72 2.27 8.15 -2.27
CA LEU A 72 1.51 6.89 -2.42
C LEU A 72 2.35 5.84 -3.16
N ARG A 73 3.10 6.25 -4.18
CA ARG A 73 4.03 5.39 -4.91
C ARG A 73 5.11 4.82 -3.99
N ALA A 74 5.76 5.64 -3.17
CA ALA A 74 6.77 5.18 -2.22
C ALA A 74 6.21 4.19 -1.19
N HIS A 75 4.96 4.39 -0.73
CA HIS A 75 4.29 3.42 0.14
C HIS A 75 4.04 2.08 -0.56
N LEU A 76 3.69 2.10 -1.85
CA LEU A 76 3.47 0.90 -2.65
C LEU A 76 4.76 0.15 -2.98
N GLU A 77 5.85 0.86 -3.30
CA GLU A 77 7.18 0.26 -3.48
C GLU A 77 7.67 -0.41 -2.19
N LEU A 78 7.41 0.21 -1.03
CA LEU A 78 7.68 -0.41 0.27
C LEU A 78 6.83 -1.65 0.54
N VAL A 79 5.57 -1.68 0.10
CA VAL A 79 4.77 -2.90 0.21
C VAL A 79 5.35 -3.97 -0.71
N GLU A 80 5.62 -3.65 -1.98
CA GLU A 80 6.14 -4.60 -2.98
C GLU A 80 7.40 -5.33 -2.51
N ILE A 81 8.38 -4.59 -1.99
CA ILE A 81 9.64 -5.18 -1.49
C ILE A 81 9.44 -6.06 -0.24
N ASN A 82 8.34 -5.86 0.50
CA ASN A 82 8.00 -6.62 1.69
C ASN A 82 6.99 -7.76 1.44
N LEU A 83 6.31 -7.82 0.28
CA LEU A 83 5.42 -8.94 -0.07
C LEU A 83 6.04 -10.34 0.06
N PRO A 84 7.33 -10.59 -0.25
CA PRO A 84 7.94 -11.90 -0.02
C PRO A 84 8.04 -12.28 1.47
N ASN A 85 7.91 -11.34 2.41
CA ASN A 85 7.85 -11.64 3.85
C ASN A 85 6.50 -12.25 4.27
N ILE A 86 5.48 -12.22 3.42
CA ILE A 86 4.21 -12.91 3.66
C ILE A 86 4.42 -14.42 3.44
N LYS A 87 4.48 -15.14 4.57
CA LYS A 87 4.61 -16.60 4.63
C LYS A 87 3.29 -17.31 4.32
#